data_AF-A0A2H5XU75-F1
#
_entry.id   AF-A0A2H5XU75-F1
#
_cell.length_a   1.000
_cell.length_b   1.000
_cell.length_c   1.000
_cell.angle_alpha   90.00
_cell.angle_beta   90.00
_cell.angle_gamma   90.00
#
_symmetry.space_group_name_H-M   'P 1'
#
loop_
_entity.id
_entity.type
_entity.pdbx_description
1 polymer ?
#
loop_
_entity_poly.entity_id
_entity_poly.type
_entity_poly.pdbx_seq_one_letter_code
_entity_poly.pdbx_strand_id
1 'polypeptide(L)'
;MRRCIALAMMFVLYRAVALDGGGKPLPSQWHDPRERHLANIIQLTFGGENAEAYFSFDEKHIIYQAHGDEGCDQIYVMNIDGTNKRLVSTGKGRTTCSYFLPNGEILYASTHEHSPDCPPVPDRSRGYVWPLYPQYEIYRANADGSNLRCIIRSDGYDAEATVSPKGDKIVFTSTRDGDIELYSCDLDGTNVRRLTHAFGYDGGAFYSFDGTKIVFRASRPKGKDSIEYTQLLQQHLVRPRALEIYVMDADGSNIRQVTNNGAANFAPFFHPDGKRIIFASNMADPRSRNFDLYIINIDGTGLERITYYEGFDGFPMFSRDGKKLIFCSNRNGSRPGETNIFICDWVE
;
A
#
# COMPACT_ATOMS: atom_id res chain seq x y z
N MET A 1 -17.19 17.15 64.99
CA MET A 1 -17.36 17.98 63.78
C MET A 1 -16.16 17.80 62.85
N ARG A 2 -16.22 16.85 61.92
CA ARG A 2 -15.43 16.87 60.67
C ARG A 2 -16.32 16.27 59.58
N ARG A 3 -16.56 17.07 58.54
CA ARG A 3 -17.50 16.82 57.45
C ARG A 3 -16.95 15.81 56.45
N CYS A 4 -17.87 15.04 55.87
CA CYS A 4 -17.73 14.22 54.67
C CYS A 4 -17.09 14.97 53.50
N ILE A 5 -16.31 14.27 52.68
CA ILE A 5 -16.37 14.38 51.20
C ILE A 5 -16.20 12.97 50.65
N ALA A 6 -17.29 12.40 50.12
CA ALA A 6 -17.24 11.21 49.29
C ALA A 6 -16.77 11.62 47.90
N LEU A 7 -15.66 11.04 47.44
CA LEU A 7 -15.15 11.25 46.08
C LEU A 7 -15.97 10.36 45.14
N ALA A 8 -16.93 10.94 44.43
CA ALA A 8 -17.64 10.27 43.35
C ALA A 8 -16.67 10.09 42.17
N MET A 9 -16.27 8.85 41.89
CA MET A 9 -15.58 8.48 40.65
C MET A 9 -16.52 8.75 39.47
N MET A 10 -16.25 9.83 38.75
CA MET A 10 -16.91 10.14 37.48
C MET A 10 -16.28 9.22 36.41
N PHE A 11 -16.94 8.10 36.11
CA PHE A 11 -16.64 7.32 34.92
C PHE A 11 -17.00 8.16 33.70
N VAL A 12 -16.00 8.81 33.08
CA VAL A 12 -16.14 9.36 31.73
C VAL A 12 -16.13 8.17 30.79
N LEU A 13 -17.32 7.69 30.42
CA LEU A 13 -17.47 6.86 29.22
C LEU A 13 -17.02 7.72 28.02
N TYR A 14 -15.82 7.45 27.50
CA TYR A 14 -15.48 7.84 26.15
C TYR A 14 -16.44 7.08 25.23
N ARG A 15 -17.53 7.74 24.81
CA ARG A 15 -18.27 7.30 23.63
C ARG A 15 -17.33 7.50 22.45
N ALA A 16 -16.93 6.41 21.82
CA ALA A 16 -16.42 6.45 20.46
C ALA A 16 -17.44 7.21 19.62
N VAL A 17 -17.05 8.40 19.12
CA VAL A 17 -17.81 9.05 18.07
C VAL A 17 -17.60 8.18 16.84
N ALA A 18 -18.58 7.34 16.52
CA ALA A 18 -18.69 6.82 15.16
C ALA A 18 -18.74 8.05 14.26
N LEU A 19 -17.70 8.25 13.44
CA LEU A 19 -17.77 9.20 12.34
C LEU A 19 -18.74 8.62 11.32
N ASP A 20 -20.03 8.80 11.59
CA ASP A 20 -21.14 8.54 10.70
C ASP A 20 -21.02 9.49 9.50
N GLY A 21 -20.50 8.94 8.41
CA GLY A 21 -20.37 9.63 7.16
C GLY A 21 -19.78 8.67 6.15
N GLY A 22 -20.65 7.94 5.45
CA GLY A 22 -20.25 7.22 4.25
C GLY A 22 -19.62 8.18 3.21
N GLY A 23 -19.17 7.60 2.11
CA GLY A 23 -18.51 8.33 1.05
C GLY A 23 -19.37 9.45 0.50
N LYS A 24 -18.71 10.53 0.07
CA LYS A 24 -19.37 11.70 -0.52
C LYS A 24 -18.92 11.88 -1.97
N PRO A 25 -19.82 12.23 -2.90
CA PRO A 25 -19.42 12.60 -4.25
C PRO A 25 -18.35 13.70 -4.22
N LEU A 26 -17.32 13.55 -5.05
CA LEU A 26 -16.26 14.55 -5.18
C LEU A 26 -16.88 15.85 -5.72
N PRO A 27 -16.66 17.02 -5.08
CA PRO A 27 -17.13 18.30 -5.58
C PRO A 27 -16.60 18.63 -6.97
N SER A 28 -17.44 19.17 -7.86
CA SER A 28 -17.14 19.40 -9.28
C SER A 28 -15.86 20.19 -9.57
N GLN A 29 -15.46 21.09 -8.67
CA GLN A 29 -14.21 21.86 -8.79
C GLN A 29 -12.92 21.02 -8.77
N TRP A 30 -13.02 19.76 -8.31
CA TRP A 30 -11.89 18.81 -8.25
C TRP A 30 -11.95 17.76 -9.37
N HIS A 31 -12.89 17.87 -10.29
CA HIS A 31 -12.93 17.03 -11.49
C HIS A 31 -12.11 17.70 -12.58
N ASP A 32 -11.32 16.91 -13.31
CA ASP A 32 -10.60 17.36 -14.48
C ASP A 32 -11.18 16.72 -15.74
N PRO A 33 -11.58 17.51 -16.76
CA PRO A 33 -12.24 16.98 -17.96
C PRO A 33 -11.35 16.06 -18.80
N ARG A 34 -10.04 15.99 -18.54
CA ARG A 34 -9.11 15.04 -19.18
C ARG A 34 -9.19 13.65 -18.55
N GLU A 35 -9.70 13.52 -17.31
CA GLU A 35 -9.86 12.25 -16.58
C GLU A 35 -11.06 11.43 -17.09
N ARG A 36 -11.04 11.09 -18.39
CA ARG A 36 -12.16 10.47 -19.12
C ARG A 36 -12.56 9.07 -18.62
N HIS A 37 -11.65 8.40 -17.91
CA HIS A 37 -11.88 7.05 -17.38
C HIS A 37 -12.52 7.05 -15.99
N LEU A 38 -12.64 8.20 -15.31
CA LEU A 38 -13.13 8.29 -13.94
C LEU A 38 -14.53 8.92 -13.91
N ALA A 39 -15.55 8.10 -13.66
CA ALA A 39 -16.94 8.54 -13.47
C ALA A 39 -17.39 8.37 -12.02
N ASN A 40 -18.36 9.17 -11.58
CA ASN A 40 -19.00 9.04 -10.27
C ASN A 40 -18.00 8.92 -9.10
N ILE A 41 -16.98 9.79 -9.07
CA ILE A 41 -15.92 9.73 -8.05
C ILE A 41 -16.51 10.03 -6.66
N ILE A 42 -16.30 9.11 -5.72
CA ILE A 42 -16.73 9.20 -4.32
C ILE A 42 -15.48 9.22 -3.42
N GLN A 43 -15.38 10.22 -2.55
CA GLN A 43 -14.38 10.28 -1.49
C GLN A 43 -14.86 9.49 -0.27
N LEU A 44 -14.07 8.53 0.20
CA LEU A 44 -14.42 7.61 1.30
C LEU A 44 -13.82 8.03 2.65
N THR A 45 -12.69 8.73 2.66
CA THR A 45 -12.04 9.21 3.89
C THR A 45 -11.87 10.72 3.88
N PHE A 46 -11.79 11.30 5.09
CA PHE A 46 -11.67 12.73 5.31
C PHE A 46 -10.73 12.93 6.49
N GLY A 47 -9.62 13.66 6.29
CA GLY A 47 -8.57 13.82 7.27
C GLY A 47 -7.57 12.65 7.34
N GLY A 48 -6.45 12.91 8.02
CA GLY A 48 -5.37 11.94 8.22
C GLY A 48 -4.43 11.78 7.02
N GLU A 49 -3.62 10.72 7.05
CA GLU A 49 -2.81 10.25 5.93
C GLU A 49 -3.25 8.79 5.65
N ASN A 50 -4.10 8.62 4.64
CA ASN A 50 -4.63 7.31 4.23
C ASN A 50 -3.89 6.83 2.97
N ALA A 51 -3.57 5.54 2.88
CA ALA A 51 -2.84 4.97 1.74
C ALA A 51 -3.19 3.50 1.54
N GLU A 52 -2.77 2.94 0.39
CA GLU A 52 -2.76 1.49 0.13
C GLU A 52 -4.11 0.81 0.41
N ALA A 53 -5.17 1.33 -0.22
CA ALA A 53 -6.53 0.83 -0.07
C ALA A 53 -6.83 -0.26 -1.08
N TYR A 54 -7.22 -1.45 -0.62
CA TYR A 54 -7.45 -2.61 -1.46
C TYR A 54 -8.81 -3.28 -1.18
N PHE A 55 -9.49 -3.73 -2.23
CA PHE A 55 -10.75 -4.45 -2.12
C PHE A 55 -10.56 -5.84 -1.50
N SER A 56 -11.55 -6.27 -0.71
CA SER A 56 -11.74 -7.68 -0.39
C SER A 56 -12.07 -8.49 -1.63
N PHE A 57 -11.82 -9.80 -1.57
CA PHE A 57 -12.07 -10.70 -2.70
C PHE A 57 -13.55 -10.80 -3.11
N ASP A 58 -14.47 -10.56 -2.16
CA ASP A 58 -15.90 -10.47 -2.40
C ASP A 58 -16.38 -9.04 -2.72
N GLU A 59 -15.45 -8.08 -2.79
CA GLU A 59 -15.66 -6.68 -3.16
C GLU A 59 -16.66 -5.91 -2.28
N LYS A 60 -16.82 -6.33 -1.02
CA LYS A 60 -17.69 -5.68 -0.05
C LYS A 60 -16.96 -4.77 0.93
N HIS A 61 -15.66 -5.00 1.11
CA HIS A 61 -14.84 -4.29 2.08
C HIS A 61 -13.58 -3.73 1.42
N ILE A 62 -13.00 -2.75 2.09
CA ILE A 62 -11.71 -2.14 1.77
C ILE A 62 -10.83 -2.28 3.00
N ILE A 63 -9.58 -2.72 2.82
CA ILE A 63 -8.53 -2.68 3.83
C ILE A 63 -7.55 -1.59 3.44
N TYR A 64 -7.10 -0.80 4.39
CA TYR A 64 -6.22 0.33 4.11
C TYR A 64 -5.34 0.68 5.31
N GLN A 65 -4.24 1.37 5.01
CA GLN A 65 -3.38 1.96 6.02
C GLN A 65 -3.81 3.40 6.29
N ALA A 66 -3.83 3.80 7.56
CA ALA A 66 -3.98 5.20 7.93
C ALA A 66 -3.10 5.56 9.12
N HIS A 67 -2.58 6.79 9.10
CA HIS A 67 -1.91 7.37 10.25
C HIS A 67 -2.94 7.63 11.36
N GLY A 68 -2.88 6.83 12.43
CA GLY A 68 -3.81 6.95 13.55
C GLY A 68 -3.48 8.15 14.45
N ASP A 69 -4.43 8.54 15.30
CA ASP A 69 -4.25 9.59 16.31
C ASP A 69 -3.16 9.26 17.34
N GLU A 70 -2.81 7.97 17.47
CA GLU A 70 -1.78 7.46 18.40
C GLU A 70 -0.35 7.53 17.84
N GLY A 71 -0.17 8.07 16.63
CA GLY A 71 1.14 8.51 16.10
C GLY A 71 1.86 7.54 15.17
N CYS A 72 1.38 6.30 14.99
CA CYS A 72 1.89 5.37 13.97
C CYS A 72 0.82 5.00 12.94
N ASP A 73 1.27 4.51 11.79
CA ASP A 73 0.41 3.94 10.76
C ASP A 73 -0.22 2.63 11.26
N GLN A 74 -1.54 2.53 11.16
CA GLN A 74 -2.37 1.41 11.59
C GLN A 74 -3.23 0.90 10.42
N ILE A 75 -3.74 -0.34 10.53
CA ILE A 75 -4.57 -0.97 9.49
C ILE A 75 -6.04 -0.91 9.89
N TYR A 76 -6.86 -0.49 8.94
CA TYR A 76 -8.30 -0.35 9.10
C TYR A 76 -9.04 -1.14 8.01
N VAL A 77 -10.26 -1.53 8.33
CA VAL A 77 -11.23 -2.05 7.36
C VAL A 77 -12.47 -1.17 7.36
N MET A 78 -13.07 -0.99 6.19
CA MET A 78 -14.36 -0.32 6.01
C MET A 78 -15.20 -1.01 4.94
N ASN A 79 -16.48 -0.69 4.86
CA ASN A 79 -17.33 -1.07 3.73
C ASN A 79 -16.93 -0.27 2.47
N ILE A 80 -17.25 -0.76 1.27
CA ILE A 80 -16.96 -0.04 0.02
C ILE A 80 -17.65 1.33 -0.12
N ASP A 81 -18.71 1.57 0.66
CA ASP A 81 -19.40 2.86 0.73
C ASP A 81 -18.76 3.81 1.76
N GLY A 82 -17.63 3.44 2.36
CA GLY A 82 -16.92 4.23 3.37
C GLY A 82 -17.51 4.15 4.78
N THR A 83 -18.55 3.35 5.03
CA THR A 83 -19.12 3.15 6.36
C THR A 83 -18.39 2.05 7.14
N ASN A 84 -18.71 1.91 8.44
CA ASN A 84 -18.19 0.84 9.30
C ASN A 84 -16.65 0.77 9.36
N LYS A 85 -16.00 1.93 9.46
CA LYS A 85 -14.54 2.02 9.63
C LYS A 85 -14.14 1.45 10.99
N ARG A 86 -13.19 0.53 11.00
CA ARG A 86 -12.71 -0.13 12.22
C ARG A 86 -11.21 -0.38 12.15
N LEU A 87 -10.52 -0.16 13.26
CA LEU A 87 -9.15 -0.61 13.46
C LEU A 87 -9.13 -2.14 13.49
N VAL A 88 -8.22 -2.76 12.73
CA VAL A 88 -8.05 -4.22 12.68
C VAL A 88 -6.63 -4.68 13.04
N SER A 89 -5.67 -3.76 13.06
CA SER A 89 -4.38 -3.99 13.70
C SER A 89 -4.46 -3.79 15.21
N THR A 90 -3.34 -4.01 15.91
CA THR A 90 -3.26 -4.01 17.37
C THR A 90 -3.34 -2.63 18.02
N GLY A 91 -3.24 -1.55 17.24
CA GLY A 91 -3.04 -0.19 17.75
C GLY A 91 -1.61 0.06 18.28
N LYS A 92 -0.72 -0.93 18.16
CA LYS A 92 0.65 -0.90 18.69
C LYS A 92 1.66 -1.03 17.57
N GLY A 93 2.84 -0.45 17.78
CA GLY A 93 3.91 -0.43 16.79
C GLY A 93 3.47 0.25 15.49
N ARG A 94 4.30 0.15 14.46
CA ARG A 94 3.91 0.56 13.11
C ARG A 94 3.33 -0.62 12.35
N THR A 95 2.45 -0.32 11.40
CA THR A 95 1.94 -1.30 10.43
C THR A 95 2.10 -0.78 9.02
N THR A 96 2.17 -1.70 8.05
CA THR A 96 2.19 -1.35 6.63
C THR A 96 1.65 -2.47 5.77
N CYS A 97 1.29 -2.14 4.52
CA CYS A 97 1.06 -3.09 3.43
C CYS A 97 0.10 -4.21 3.77
N SER A 98 -1.15 -3.84 4.03
CA SER A 98 -2.22 -4.78 4.33
C SER A 98 -2.91 -5.33 3.09
N TYR A 99 -3.39 -6.57 3.13
CA TYR A 99 -4.13 -7.17 2.02
C TYR A 99 -5.15 -8.22 2.51
N PHE A 100 -6.17 -8.51 1.70
CA PHE A 100 -7.14 -9.59 1.97
C PHE A 100 -6.67 -10.92 1.39
N LEU A 101 -7.04 -12.01 2.06
CA LEU A 101 -7.00 -13.36 1.51
C LEU A 101 -8.36 -13.73 0.88
N PRO A 102 -8.41 -14.70 -0.06
CA PRO A 102 -9.68 -15.15 -0.66
C PRO A 102 -10.72 -15.65 0.33
N ASN A 103 -10.28 -16.17 1.48
CA ASN A 103 -11.16 -16.65 2.54
C ASN A 103 -11.65 -15.55 3.50
N GLY A 104 -11.30 -14.28 3.25
CA GLY A 104 -11.72 -13.13 4.05
C GLY A 104 -10.83 -12.81 5.25
N GLU A 105 -9.79 -13.59 5.53
CA GLU A 105 -8.73 -13.16 6.46
C GLU A 105 -7.94 -11.99 5.89
N ILE A 106 -7.17 -11.32 6.74
CA ILE A 106 -6.29 -10.21 6.40
C ILE A 106 -4.85 -10.59 6.70
N LEU A 107 -3.93 -9.93 6.01
CA LEU A 107 -2.52 -9.91 6.37
C LEU A 107 -2.01 -8.48 6.37
N TYR A 108 -0.96 -8.22 7.14
CA TYR A 108 -0.24 -6.94 7.16
C TYR A 108 1.13 -7.12 7.83
N ALA A 109 2.07 -6.21 7.56
CA ALA A 109 3.33 -6.17 8.27
C ALA A 109 3.24 -5.28 9.51
N SER A 110 3.91 -5.65 10.61
CA SER A 110 3.90 -4.86 11.84
C SER A 110 5.15 -5.01 12.70
N THR A 111 5.46 -3.96 13.48
CA THR A 111 6.57 -3.95 14.45
C THR A 111 6.13 -4.23 15.89
N HIS A 112 4.85 -4.54 16.14
CA HIS A 112 4.25 -4.53 17.48
C HIS A 112 4.83 -5.57 18.46
N GLU A 113 5.34 -6.71 17.98
CA GLU A 113 5.99 -7.70 18.85
C GLU A 113 7.35 -7.21 19.36
N HIS A 114 8.01 -6.32 18.60
CA HIS A 114 9.28 -5.72 18.98
C HIS A 114 9.10 -4.54 19.93
N SER A 115 8.15 -3.65 19.64
CA SER A 115 7.83 -2.50 20.48
C SER A 115 6.40 -2.02 20.25
N PRO A 116 5.68 -1.58 21.30
CA PRO A 116 4.39 -0.91 21.12
C PRO A 116 4.52 0.51 20.55
N ASP A 117 5.71 1.11 20.57
CA ASP A 117 5.95 2.48 20.11
C ASP A 117 6.29 2.54 18.62
N CYS A 118 6.10 3.71 18.00
CA CYS A 118 6.52 3.91 16.62
C CYS A 118 8.04 3.80 16.51
N PRO A 119 8.56 3.08 15.50
CA PRO A 119 9.98 3.10 15.20
C PRO A 119 10.41 4.51 14.78
N PRO A 120 11.67 4.89 15.05
CA PRO A 120 12.15 6.25 14.82
C PRO A 120 12.04 6.64 13.35
N VAL A 121 11.65 7.89 13.09
CA VAL A 121 11.61 8.44 11.73
C VAL A 121 13.05 8.69 11.25
N PRO A 122 13.42 8.31 10.02
CA PRO A 122 14.74 8.60 9.46
C PRO A 122 15.05 10.10 9.41
N ASP A 123 16.33 10.44 9.57
CA ASP A 123 16.82 11.80 9.35
C ASP A 123 16.61 12.22 7.88
N ARG A 124 15.85 13.31 7.69
CA ARG A 124 15.52 13.87 6.37
C ARG A 124 16.47 14.97 5.92
N SER A 125 17.52 15.30 6.69
CA SER A 125 18.51 16.33 6.35
C SER A 125 19.24 16.04 5.03
N ARG A 126 19.31 14.76 4.62
CA ARG A 126 19.93 14.28 3.37
C ARG A 126 18.91 13.90 2.29
N GLY A 127 17.71 14.47 2.37
CA GLY A 127 16.61 14.22 1.46
C GLY A 127 15.73 13.04 1.89
N TYR A 128 14.76 12.71 1.04
CA TYR A 128 13.78 11.66 1.30
C TYR A 128 14.40 10.26 1.17
N VAL A 129 14.13 9.41 2.15
CA VAL A 129 14.51 7.99 2.22
C VAL A 129 13.36 7.21 2.86
N TRP A 130 13.26 5.94 2.52
CA TRP A 130 12.32 5.00 3.12
C TRP A 130 13.03 4.13 4.16
N PRO A 131 12.49 4.04 5.38
CA PRO A 131 12.97 3.09 6.36
C PRO A 131 12.50 1.68 6.02
N LEU A 132 13.44 0.74 6.05
CA LEU A 132 13.24 -0.70 5.96
C LEU A 132 13.36 -1.28 7.36
N TYR A 133 12.39 -0.98 8.24
CA TYR A 133 12.49 -1.38 9.65
C TYR A 133 12.63 -2.90 9.76
N PRO A 134 13.75 -3.42 10.31
CA PRO A 134 13.97 -4.86 10.45
C PRO A 134 13.08 -5.49 11.52
N GLN A 135 12.27 -4.69 12.22
CA GLN A 135 11.27 -5.16 13.17
C GLN A 135 9.95 -5.54 12.49
N TYR A 136 9.79 -5.23 11.20
CA TYR A 136 8.58 -5.61 10.48
C TYR A 136 8.57 -7.10 10.22
N GLU A 137 7.53 -7.73 10.76
CA GLU A 137 7.17 -9.12 10.48
C GLU A 137 5.78 -9.15 9.86
N ILE A 138 5.45 -10.22 9.11
CA ILE A 138 4.13 -10.34 8.46
C ILE A 138 3.21 -11.21 9.29
N TYR A 139 2.03 -10.66 9.57
CA TYR A 139 1.00 -11.29 10.37
C TYR A 139 -0.24 -11.58 9.53
N ARG A 140 -0.98 -12.60 9.94
CA ARG A 140 -2.33 -12.93 9.45
C ARG A 140 -3.32 -12.89 10.59
N ALA A 141 -4.53 -12.41 10.32
CA ALA A 141 -5.61 -12.34 11.30
C ALA A 141 -6.97 -12.51 10.61
N ASN A 142 -8.02 -12.74 11.40
CA ASN A 142 -9.38 -12.56 10.95
C ASN A 142 -9.61 -11.07 10.59
N ALA A 143 -10.60 -10.79 9.73
CA ALA A 143 -10.90 -9.40 9.33
C ALA A 143 -11.30 -8.48 10.50
N ASP A 144 -11.65 -9.03 11.66
CA ASP A 144 -11.92 -8.29 12.89
C ASP A 144 -10.69 -8.09 13.79
N GLY A 145 -9.51 -8.48 13.33
CA GLY A 145 -8.25 -8.40 14.08
C GLY A 145 -8.03 -9.53 15.07
N SER A 146 -9.00 -10.44 15.26
CA SER A 146 -8.83 -11.61 16.11
C SER A 146 -7.96 -12.69 15.46
N ASN A 147 -7.48 -13.65 16.26
CA ASN A 147 -6.63 -14.76 15.79
C ASN A 147 -5.35 -14.30 15.04
N LEU A 148 -4.77 -13.20 15.52
CA LEU A 148 -3.51 -12.67 15.01
C LEU A 148 -2.37 -13.67 15.22
N ARG A 149 -1.63 -13.94 14.15
CA ARG A 149 -0.46 -14.82 14.16
C ARG A 149 0.62 -14.31 13.22
N CYS A 150 1.86 -14.28 13.70
CA CYS A 150 3.03 -14.07 12.86
C CYS A 150 3.21 -15.28 11.95
N ILE A 151 3.29 -15.07 10.63
CA ILE A 151 3.47 -16.16 9.65
C ILE A 151 4.83 -16.10 8.96
N ILE A 152 5.39 -14.91 8.76
CA ILE A 152 6.72 -14.75 8.15
C ILE A 152 7.55 -13.92 9.10
N ARG A 153 8.74 -14.43 9.40
CA ARG A 153 9.77 -13.71 10.14
C ARG A 153 11.17 -13.99 9.65
N SER A 154 12.04 -12.99 9.71
CA SER A 154 13.46 -13.16 9.43
C SER A 154 14.31 -12.03 9.99
N ASP A 155 15.63 -12.22 9.99
CA ASP A 155 16.57 -11.14 10.30
C ASP A 155 16.55 -10.12 9.13
N GLY A 156 15.66 -9.13 9.20
CA GLY A 156 15.51 -8.14 8.15
C GLY A 156 14.11 -7.53 8.08
N TYR A 157 13.90 -6.69 7.08
CA TYR A 157 12.59 -6.15 6.77
C TYR A 157 11.76 -7.22 6.06
N ASP A 158 10.57 -7.57 6.58
CA ASP A 158 9.56 -8.39 5.90
C ASP A 158 8.24 -7.60 5.77
N ALA A 159 7.88 -7.19 4.56
CA ALA A 159 6.64 -6.44 4.32
C ALA A 159 6.14 -6.53 2.86
N GLU A 160 5.26 -5.61 2.45
CA GLU A 160 4.76 -5.48 1.07
C GLU A 160 4.12 -6.77 0.54
N ALA A 161 3.46 -7.51 1.44
CA ALA A 161 2.90 -8.82 1.15
C ALA A 161 1.53 -8.72 0.45
N THR A 162 1.33 -9.54 -0.57
CA THR A 162 0.04 -9.72 -1.25
C THR A 162 -0.21 -11.20 -1.55
N VAL A 163 -1.46 -11.54 -1.90
CA VAL A 163 -1.90 -12.96 -1.98
C VAL A 163 -2.33 -13.29 -3.39
N SER A 164 -1.91 -14.47 -3.86
CA SER A 164 -2.38 -15.06 -5.11
C SER A 164 -3.90 -15.20 -5.08
N PRO A 165 -4.62 -14.84 -6.16
CA PRO A 165 -6.06 -14.96 -6.18
C PRO A 165 -6.57 -16.41 -6.11
N LYS A 166 -5.68 -17.39 -6.28
CA LYS A 166 -5.96 -18.81 -6.08
C LYS A 166 -5.98 -19.22 -4.60
N GLY A 167 -5.49 -18.37 -3.70
CA GLY A 167 -5.43 -18.67 -2.26
C GLY A 167 -4.41 -19.73 -1.90
N ASP A 168 -3.31 -19.79 -2.62
CA ASP A 168 -2.25 -20.80 -2.46
C ASP A 168 -0.91 -20.19 -2.05
N LYS A 169 -0.61 -18.96 -2.48
CA LYS A 169 0.69 -18.31 -2.27
C LYS A 169 0.58 -16.87 -1.76
N ILE A 170 1.58 -16.48 -0.98
CA ILE A 170 1.89 -15.09 -0.64
C ILE A 170 3.14 -14.69 -1.41
N VAL A 171 3.16 -13.48 -1.99
CA VAL A 171 4.38 -12.81 -2.46
C VAL A 171 4.68 -11.65 -1.53
N PHE A 172 5.94 -11.41 -1.19
CA PHE A 172 6.34 -10.36 -0.26
C PHE A 172 7.78 -9.89 -0.49
N THR A 173 8.11 -8.71 0.04
CA THR A 173 9.46 -8.13 -0.01
C THR A 173 10.23 -8.46 1.24
N SER A 174 11.48 -8.89 1.09
CA SER A 174 12.37 -9.17 2.23
C SER A 174 13.80 -8.72 1.99
N THR A 175 14.50 -8.35 3.07
CA THR A 175 15.95 -8.11 3.05
C THR A 175 16.79 -9.25 3.62
N ARG A 176 16.19 -10.42 3.85
CA ARG A 176 16.84 -11.53 4.58
C ARG A 176 18.15 -12.06 3.97
N ASP A 177 18.33 -11.90 2.66
CA ASP A 177 19.55 -12.30 1.97
C ASP A 177 20.47 -11.11 1.63
N GLY A 178 20.28 -9.98 2.32
CA GLY A 178 21.14 -8.80 2.26
C GLY A 178 20.80 -7.78 1.16
N ASP A 179 19.95 -8.12 0.20
CA ASP A 179 19.36 -7.19 -0.76
C ASP A 179 17.82 -7.20 -0.66
N ILE A 180 17.15 -6.16 -1.19
CA ILE A 180 15.69 -6.04 -1.13
C ILE A 180 15.08 -6.83 -2.28
N GLU A 181 14.52 -8.00 -1.97
CA GLU A 181 14.13 -8.99 -2.97
C GLU A 181 12.70 -9.49 -2.75
N LEU A 182 12.09 -10.03 -3.81
CA LEU A 182 10.79 -10.68 -3.75
C LEU A 182 10.93 -12.16 -3.38
N TYR A 183 10.04 -12.61 -2.50
CA TYR A 183 9.91 -13.99 -2.07
C TYR A 183 8.47 -14.46 -2.22
N SER A 184 8.29 -15.77 -2.34
CA SER A 184 7.00 -16.45 -2.22
C SER A 184 7.01 -17.47 -1.10
N CYS A 185 5.85 -17.75 -0.52
CA CYS A 185 5.65 -18.83 0.44
C CYS A 185 4.20 -19.36 0.40
N ASP A 186 3.93 -20.43 1.12
CA ASP A 186 2.56 -20.90 1.39
C ASP A 186 1.83 -19.95 2.35
N LEU A 187 0.51 -20.06 2.44
CA LEU A 187 -0.33 -19.17 3.27
C LEU A 187 -0.07 -19.26 4.79
N ASP A 188 0.65 -20.27 5.24
CA ASP A 188 1.09 -20.45 6.62
C ASP A 188 2.53 -19.97 6.86
N GLY A 189 3.19 -19.43 5.83
CA GLY A 189 4.56 -18.93 5.88
C GLY A 189 5.63 -19.99 5.60
N THR A 190 5.26 -21.25 5.35
CA THR A 190 6.22 -22.31 5.01
C THR A 190 6.62 -22.27 3.53
N ASN A 191 7.63 -23.07 3.15
CA ASN A 191 8.11 -23.19 1.77
C ASN A 191 8.54 -21.85 1.14
N VAL A 192 9.21 -21.02 1.93
CA VAL A 192 9.78 -19.75 1.49
C VAL A 192 10.78 -19.96 0.36
N ARG A 193 10.60 -19.23 -0.75
CA ARG A 193 11.47 -19.24 -1.93
C ARG A 193 11.68 -17.83 -2.44
N ARG A 194 12.94 -17.46 -2.69
CA ARG A 194 13.32 -16.22 -3.39
C ARG A 194 12.93 -16.27 -4.87
N LEU A 195 12.37 -15.18 -5.40
CA LEU A 195 11.92 -15.05 -6.79
C LEU A 195 12.86 -14.17 -7.62
N THR A 196 13.45 -13.15 -7.02
CA THR A 196 14.33 -12.19 -7.69
C THR A 196 15.75 -12.26 -7.14
N HIS A 197 16.74 -11.91 -7.97
CA HIS A 197 18.16 -12.06 -7.65
C HIS A 197 19.04 -10.91 -8.18
N ALA A 198 18.41 -9.88 -8.75
CA ALA A 198 19.12 -8.84 -9.45
C ALA A 198 19.43 -7.70 -8.48
N PHE A 199 20.70 -7.30 -8.41
CA PHE A 199 21.13 -6.25 -7.50
C PHE A 199 20.28 -4.97 -7.61
N GLY A 200 19.73 -4.53 -6.47
CA GLY A 200 18.86 -3.37 -6.34
C GLY A 200 17.54 -3.69 -5.64
N TYR A 201 16.68 -2.68 -5.56
CA TYR A 201 15.36 -2.83 -4.94
C TYR A 201 14.42 -3.64 -5.84
N ASP A 202 13.81 -4.71 -5.33
CA ASP A 202 12.64 -5.41 -5.89
C ASP A 202 11.53 -5.51 -4.83
N GLY A 203 10.36 -4.89 -5.08
CA GLY A 203 9.28 -4.88 -4.09
C GLY A 203 7.90 -4.46 -4.60
N GLY A 204 6.94 -4.35 -3.68
CA GLY A 204 5.57 -3.91 -3.95
C GLY A 204 4.86 -4.76 -5.00
N ALA A 205 4.90 -6.09 -4.84
CA ALA A 205 4.45 -7.04 -5.84
C ALA A 205 2.95 -7.39 -5.72
N PHE A 206 2.27 -7.51 -6.85
CA PHE A 206 0.87 -7.93 -6.95
C PHE A 206 0.70 -9.04 -7.99
N TYR A 207 -0.14 -10.02 -7.67
CA TYR A 207 -0.54 -11.04 -8.65
C TYR A 207 -1.53 -10.49 -9.67
N SER A 208 -1.48 -10.99 -10.90
CA SER A 208 -2.57 -10.85 -11.86
C SER A 208 -3.83 -11.54 -11.37
N PHE A 209 -5.01 -11.14 -11.87
CA PHE A 209 -6.31 -11.67 -11.40
C PHE A 209 -6.50 -13.17 -11.61
N ASP A 210 -5.80 -13.77 -12.58
CA ASP A 210 -5.75 -15.21 -12.84
C ASP A 210 -4.63 -15.93 -12.05
N GLY A 211 -3.81 -15.18 -11.32
CA GLY A 211 -2.68 -15.69 -10.53
C GLY A 211 -1.57 -16.34 -11.36
N THR A 212 -1.40 -15.95 -12.63
CA THR A 212 -0.33 -16.48 -13.49
C THR A 212 0.89 -15.58 -13.56
N LYS A 213 0.76 -14.30 -13.24
CA LYS A 213 1.83 -13.30 -13.31
C LYS A 213 1.93 -12.49 -12.03
N ILE A 214 3.09 -11.87 -11.84
CA ILE A 214 3.36 -10.89 -10.80
C ILE A 214 3.85 -9.61 -11.48
N VAL A 215 3.31 -8.47 -11.05
CA VAL A 215 3.82 -7.13 -11.38
C VAL A 215 4.46 -6.53 -10.14
N PHE A 216 5.58 -5.83 -10.31
CA PHE A 216 6.33 -5.26 -9.20
C PHE A 216 7.10 -4.02 -9.63
N ARG A 217 7.56 -3.23 -8.65
CA ARG A 217 8.46 -2.10 -8.88
C ARG A 217 9.89 -2.52 -8.57
N ALA A 218 10.84 -1.99 -9.34
CA ALA A 218 12.22 -2.38 -9.22
C ALA A 218 13.20 -1.28 -9.61
N SER A 219 14.38 -1.25 -8.98
CA SER A 219 15.48 -0.36 -9.36
C SER A 219 16.74 -1.17 -9.64
N ARG A 220 17.53 -0.71 -10.61
CA ARG A 220 18.80 -1.34 -11.00
C ARG A 220 19.93 -0.29 -10.92
N PRO A 221 20.36 0.10 -9.71
CA PRO A 221 21.32 1.18 -9.52
C PRO A 221 22.69 0.83 -10.12
N LYS A 222 23.38 1.83 -10.68
CA LYS A 222 24.69 1.68 -11.32
C LYS A 222 25.63 2.81 -10.90
N GLY A 223 26.94 2.55 -10.93
CA GLY A 223 27.97 3.57 -10.69
C GLY A 223 27.87 4.21 -9.30
N LYS A 224 27.63 5.53 -9.24
CA LYS A 224 27.50 6.22 -7.94
C LYS A 224 26.23 5.84 -7.20
N ASP A 225 25.15 5.53 -7.91
CA ASP A 225 23.88 5.15 -7.29
C ASP A 225 23.97 3.78 -6.63
N SER A 226 24.79 2.85 -7.14
CA SER A 226 25.00 1.55 -6.48
C SER A 226 25.78 1.69 -5.17
N ILE A 227 26.72 2.64 -5.08
CA ILE A 227 27.44 2.93 -3.83
C ILE A 227 26.48 3.50 -2.80
N GLU A 228 25.68 4.49 -3.20
CA GLU A 228 24.68 5.12 -2.32
C GLU A 228 23.61 4.12 -1.86
N TYR A 229 23.12 3.28 -2.77
CA TYR A 229 22.16 2.21 -2.47
C TYR A 229 22.70 1.28 -1.37
N THR A 230 23.91 0.73 -1.55
CA THR A 230 24.53 -0.17 -0.56
C THR A 230 24.73 0.51 0.79
N GLN A 231 25.14 1.79 0.81
CA GLN A 231 25.35 2.54 2.06
C GLN A 231 24.03 2.81 2.81
N LEU A 232 22.95 3.11 2.09
CA LEU A 232 21.63 3.29 2.68
C LEU A 232 21.10 1.95 3.21
N LEU A 233 21.27 0.87 2.45
CA LEU A 233 20.77 -0.45 2.84
C LEU A 233 21.43 -0.97 4.14
N GLN A 234 22.72 -0.70 4.33
CA GLN A 234 23.42 -0.98 5.61
C GLN A 234 22.85 -0.23 6.81
N GLN A 235 22.11 0.85 6.56
CA GLN A 235 21.42 1.64 7.58
C GLN A 235 19.91 1.32 7.63
N HIS A 236 19.47 0.26 6.95
CA HIS A 236 18.06 -0.09 6.79
C HIS A 236 17.25 1.02 6.11
N LEU A 237 17.83 1.64 5.09
CA LEU A 237 17.22 2.72 4.32
C LEU A 237 17.29 2.41 2.82
N VAL A 238 16.34 2.95 2.06
CA VAL A 238 16.43 2.99 0.59
C VAL A 238 15.95 4.33 0.07
N ARG A 239 16.45 4.75 -1.10
CA ARG A 239 15.91 5.93 -1.79
C ARG A 239 15.11 5.54 -3.04
N PRO A 240 13.79 5.76 -3.06
CA PRO A 240 12.91 5.37 -4.16
C PRO A 240 12.95 6.40 -5.30
N ARG A 241 14.07 6.51 -6.04
CA ARG A 241 14.20 7.48 -7.15
C ARG A 241 13.64 6.94 -8.47
N ALA A 242 14.35 6.01 -9.09
CA ALA A 242 14.00 5.40 -10.37
C ALA A 242 13.54 3.97 -10.11
N LEU A 243 12.23 3.84 -9.88
CA LEU A 243 11.58 2.55 -9.69
C LEU A 243 10.77 2.29 -10.95
N GLU A 244 11.22 1.34 -11.75
CA GLU A 244 10.57 0.93 -12.98
C GLU A 244 9.62 -0.23 -12.71
N ILE A 245 8.60 -0.39 -13.54
CA ILE A 245 7.64 -1.48 -13.45
C ILE A 245 8.17 -2.69 -14.21
N TYR A 246 8.10 -3.85 -13.57
CA TYR A 246 8.46 -5.15 -14.13
C TYR A 246 7.31 -6.13 -13.99
N VAL A 247 7.31 -7.14 -14.85
CA VAL A 247 6.44 -8.30 -14.76
C VAL A 247 7.25 -9.58 -14.80
N MET A 248 6.73 -10.63 -14.16
CA MET A 248 7.27 -11.98 -14.23
C MET A 248 6.13 -13.00 -14.17
N ASP A 249 6.43 -14.26 -14.46
CA ASP A 249 5.50 -15.35 -14.16
C ASP A 249 5.46 -15.61 -12.65
N ALA A 250 4.35 -16.18 -12.17
CA ALA A 250 4.12 -16.39 -10.74
C ALA A 250 5.17 -17.27 -10.03
N ASP A 251 5.97 -18.03 -10.79
CA ASP A 251 7.08 -18.86 -10.28
C ASP A 251 8.44 -18.13 -10.22
N GLY A 252 8.47 -16.85 -10.61
CA GLY A 252 9.66 -16.00 -10.66
C GLY A 252 10.41 -16.03 -12.00
N SER A 253 9.96 -16.82 -12.97
CA SER A 253 10.59 -16.87 -14.29
C SER A 253 10.11 -15.72 -15.21
N ASN A 254 10.80 -15.56 -16.35
CA ASN A 254 10.40 -14.61 -17.40
C ASN A 254 10.26 -13.15 -16.96
N ILE A 255 11.13 -12.70 -16.04
CA ILE A 255 11.22 -11.29 -15.63
C ILE A 255 11.45 -10.38 -16.85
N ARG A 256 10.59 -9.38 -17.02
CA ARG A 256 10.70 -8.37 -18.08
C ARG A 256 10.37 -6.98 -17.55
N GLN A 257 11.17 -6.01 -17.95
CA GLN A 257 10.92 -4.59 -17.71
C GLN A 257 9.78 -4.07 -18.60
N VAL A 258 8.85 -3.31 -18.01
CA VAL A 258 7.69 -2.72 -18.68
C VAL A 258 7.89 -1.23 -18.92
N THR A 259 8.38 -0.49 -17.93
CA THR A 259 8.68 0.95 -18.06
C THR A 259 10.20 1.18 -18.08
N ASN A 260 10.63 2.25 -18.76
CA ASN A 260 12.01 2.73 -18.74
C ASN A 260 12.00 4.25 -18.93
N ASN A 261 11.45 4.96 -17.95
CA ASN A 261 11.19 6.40 -18.02
C ASN A 261 12.06 7.22 -17.04
N GLY A 262 12.83 6.57 -16.17
CA GLY A 262 13.66 7.21 -15.16
C GLY A 262 12.88 7.89 -14.04
N ALA A 263 11.56 7.69 -13.99
CA ALA A 263 10.68 8.24 -12.98
C ALA A 263 10.53 7.28 -11.78
N ALA A 264 9.92 7.78 -10.71
CA ALA A 264 9.45 6.93 -9.63
C ALA A 264 8.10 6.36 -10.04
N ASN A 265 8.02 5.05 -10.30
CA ASN A 265 6.77 4.36 -10.56
C ASN A 265 6.40 3.48 -9.35
N PHE A 266 5.17 3.60 -8.86
CA PHE A 266 4.72 2.99 -7.61
C PHE A 266 3.40 2.23 -7.76
N ALA A 267 3.17 1.30 -6.83
CA ALA A 267 1.93 0.55 -6.65
C ALA A 267 1.34 0.05 -7.98
N PRO A 268 2.11 -0.71 -8.78
CA PRO A 268 1.57 -1.25 -10.02
C PRO A 268 0.51 -2.30 -9.72
N PHE A 269 -0.58 -2.27 -10.47
CA PHE A 269 -1.66 -3.24 -10.34
C PHE A 269 -2.17 -3.64 -11.72
N PHE A 270 -2.49 -4.92 -11.91
CA PHE A 270 -3.02 -5.38 -13.18
C PHE A 270 -4.43 -4.84 -13.43
N HIS A 271 -4.73 -4.52 -14.68
CA HIS A 271 -6.11 -4.42 -15.12
C HIS A 271 -6.73 -5.84 -15.23
N PRO A 272 -8.03 -6.04 -14.91
CA PRO A 272 -8.69 -7.36 -14.98
C PRO A 272 -8.70 -8.03 -16.36
N ASP A 273 -8.42 -7.28 -17.43
CA ASP A 273 -8.26 -7.83 -18.78
C ASP A 273 -6.97 -8.64 -18.98
N GLY A 274 -6.04 -8.61 -18.01
CA GLY A 274 -4.76 -9.30 -18.06
C GLY A 274 -3.75 -8.72 -19.05
N LYS A 275 -4.05 -7.57 -19.67
CA LYS A 275 -3.25 -6.95 -20.75
C LYS A 275 -2.66 -5.61 -20.36
N ARG A 276 -3.22 -4.94 -19.36
CA ARG A 276 -2.78 -3.60 -18.92
C ARG A 276 -2.35 -3.59 -17.46
N ILE A 277 -1.56 -2.60 -17.10
CA ILE A 277 -1.09 -2.31 -15.74
C ILE A 277 -1.37 -0.84 -15.47
N ILE A 278 -2.03 -0.54 -14.34
CA ILE A 278 -2.15 0.81 -13.80
C ILE A 278 -1.09 1.02 -12.72
N PHE A 279 -0.52 2.22 -12.65
CA PHE A 279 0.51 2.56 -11.66
C PHE A 279 0.54 4.07 -11.41
N ALA A 280 1.10 4.49 -10.29
CA ALA A 280 1.36 5.90 -10.00
C ALA A 280 2.74 6.30 -10.49
N SER A 281 2.89 7.47 -11.10
CA SER A 281 4.20 7.96 -11.54
C SER A 281 4.32 9.47 -11.45
N ASN A 282 5.54 9.94 -11.17
CA ASN A 282 5.90 11.36 -11.30
C ASN A 282 6.51 11.69 -12.67
N MET A 283 6.34 10.85 -13.70
CA MET A 283 7.01 11.03 -14.99
C MET A 283 6.67 12.36 -15.71
N ALA A 284 5.52 12.99 -15.41
CA ALA A 284 5.19 14.31 -15.94
C ALA A 284 6.05 15.44 -15.36
N ASP A 285 6.43 15.34 -14.08
CA ASP A 285 7.40 16.22 -13.43
C ASP A 285 8.24 15.42 -12.40
N PRO A 286 9.32 14.76 -12.85
CA PRO A 286 10.12 13.88 -12.01
C PRO A 286 10.84 14.58 -10.85
N ARG A 287 10.87 15.92 -10.84
CA ARG A 287 11.51 16.73 -9.78
C ARG A 287 10.50 17.16 -8.71
N SER A 288 9.22 16.97 -8.96
CA SER A 288 8.16 17.31 -8.03
C SER A 288 7.72 16.11 -7.20
N ARG A 289 6.81 16.37 -6.25
CA ARG A 289 6.04 15.33 -5.55
C ARG A 289 4.68 15.09 -6.22
N ASN A 290 4.51 15.55 -7.46
CA ASN A 290 3.29 15.31 -8.23
C ASN A 290 3.30 13.87 -8.73
N PHE A 291 2.25 13.12 -8.42
CA PHE A 291 2.06 11.77 -8.94
C PHE A 291 0.70 11.69 -9.59
N ASP A 292 0.67 11.12 -10.78
CA ASP A 292 -0.56 10.82 -11.49
C ASP A 292 -0.65 9.32 -11.72
N LEU A 293 -1.87 8.85 -11.96
CA LEU A 293 -2.11 7.49 -12.40
C LEU A 293 -1.85 7.39 -13.90
N TYR A 294 -1.21 6.30 -14.31
CA TYR A 294 -0.95 5.94 -15.69
C TYR A 294 -1.37 4.50 -15.92
N ILE A 295 -1.80 4.18 -17.13
CA ILE A 295 -2.02 2.81 -17.60
C ILE A 295 -1.08 2.51 -18.77
N ILE A 296 -0.58 1.27 -18.84
CA ILE A 296 0.31 0.81 -19.89
C ILE A 296 -0.01 -0.64 -20.25
N ASN A 297 0.21 -1.04 -21.50
CA ASN A 297 0.14 -2.46 -21.87
C ASN A 297 1.28 -3.21 -21.17
N ILE A 298 1.04 -4.50 -20.86
CA ILE A 298 2.06 -5.35 -20.26
C ILE A 298 3.35 -5.31 -21.09
N ASP A 299 3.27 -5.29 -22.42
CA ASP A 299 4.42 -5.27 -23.33
C ASP A 299 5.22 -3.93 -23.33
N GLY A 300 4.77 -2.92 -22.59
CA GLY A 300 5.40 -1.60 -22.49
C GLY A 300 4.89 -0.58 -23.52
N THR A 301 3.92 -0.95 -24.36
CA THR A 301 3.29 -0.03 -25.32
C THR A 301 2.04 0.65 -24.74
N GLY A 302 1.48 1.62 -25.46
CA GLY A 302 0.17 2.18 -25.12
C GLY A 302 0.11 2.94 -23.80
N LEU A 303 1.22 3.58 -23.39
CA LEU A 303 1.25 4.40 -22.18
C LEU A 303 0.25 5.56 -22.28
N GLU A 304 -0.59 5.70 -21.26
CA GLU A 304 -1.61 6.73 -21.15
C GLU A 304 -1.65 7.28 -19.72
N ARG A 305 -1.84 8.60 -19.59
CA ARG A 305 -2.07 9.28 -18.31
C ARG A 305 -3.57 9.29 -18.00
N ILE A 306 -3.93 8.87 -16.78
CA ILE A 306 -5.31 8.70 -16.33
C ILE A 306 -5.77 9.87 -15.47
N THR A 307 -4.92 10.36 -14.56
CA THR A 307 -5.24 11.50 -13.69
C THR A 307 -4.39 12.72 -14.00
N TYR A 308 -4.90 13.90 -13.64
CA TYR A 308 -4.28 15.19 -13.95
C TYR A 308 -4.29 16.18 -12.78
N TYR A 309 -4.52 15.69 -11.57
CA TYR A 309 -4.56 16.55 -10.38
C TYR A 309 -3.15 17.04 -10.02
N GLU A 310 -3.03 18.33 -9.73
CA GLU A 310 -1.78 18.94 -9.23
C GLU A 310 -1.59 18.59 -7.74
N GLY A 311 -1.08 17.38 -7.49
CA GLY A 311 -0.82 16.80 -6.18
C GLY A 311 -0.44 15.33 -6.28
N PHE A 312 -0.77 14.56 -5.25
CA PHE A 312 -0.58 13.12 -5.26
C PHE A 312 -1.87 12.42 -5.67
N ASP A 313 -1.81 11.58 -6.69
CA ASP A 313 -2.72 10.46 -6.96
C ASP A 313 -1.90 9.17 -7.01
N GLY A 314 -2.34 8.13 -6.28
CA GLY A 314 -1.58 6.88 -6.21
C GLY A 314 -2.34 5.71 -5.60
N PHE A 315 -1.62 4.60 -5.42
CA PHE A 315 -2.13 3.33 -4.88
C PHE A 315 -3.41 2.83 -5.59
N PRO A 316 -3.41 2.70 -6.93
CA PRO A 316 -4.58 2.25 -7.67
C PRO A 316 -4.83 0.74 -7.50
N MET A 317 -6.11 0.34 -7.46
CA MET A 317 -6.53 -1.06 -7.60
C MET A 317 -7.87 -1.14 -8.33
N PHE A 318 -7.95 -2.02 -9.32
CA PHE A 318 -9.21 -2.34 -9.99
C PHE A 318 -10.05 -3.34 -9.21
N SER A 319 -11.38 -3.24 -9.30
CA SER A 319 -12.28 -4.36 -9.01
C SER A 319 -12.06 -5.49 -10.02
N ARG A 320 -12.35 -6.74 -9.64
CA ARG A 320 -12.27 -7.95 -10.45
C ARG A 320 -13.12 -7.87 -11.72
N ASP A 321 -14.24 -7.17 -11.66
CA ASP A 321 -15.12 -6.97 -12.81
C ASP A 321 -14.67 -5.81 -13.74
N GLY A 322 -13.63 -5.07 -13.35
CA GLY A 322 -13.08 -3.94 -14.11
C GLY A 322 -13.95 -2.70 -14.14
N LYS A 323 -15.02 -2.64 -13.34
CA LYS A 323 -15.96 -1.51 -13.35
C LYS A 323 -15.64 -0.45 -12.32
N LYS A 324 -14.75 -0.73 -11.36
CA LYS A 324 -14.38 0.23 -10.31
C LYS A 324 -12.88 0.34 -10.18
N LEU A 325 -12.44 1.55 -9.85
CA LEU A 325 -11.08 1.84 -9.45
C LEU A 325 -11.12 2.46 -8.06
N ILE A 326 -10.32 1.93 -7.15
CA ILE A 326 -9.98 2.59 -5.88
C ILE A 326 -8.60 3.21 -6.03
N PHE A 327 -8.41 4.41 -5.50
CA PHE A 327 -7.13 5.11 -5.49
C PHE A 327 -7.06 6.08 -4.31
N CYS A 328 -5.87 6.56 -3.99
CA CYS A 328 -5.65 7.56 -2.96
C CYS A 328 -5.24 8.88 -3.61
N SER A 329 -5.72 10.01 -3.07
CA SER A 329 -5.42 11.32 -3.62
C SER A 329 -5.36 12.42 -2.57
N ASN A 330 -4.61 13.49 -2.87
CA ASN A 330 -4.65 14.75 -2.12
C ASN A 330 -5.77 15.71 -2.57
N ARG A 331 -6.58 15.33 -3.56
CA ARG A 331 -7.72 16.16 -4.00
C ARG A 331 -8.71 16.34 -2.85
N ASN A 332 -9.29 17.54 -2.77
CA ASN A 332 -10.26 17.88 -1.71
C ASN A 332 -9.75 17.69 -0.27
N GLY A 333 -8.44 17.75 -0.04
CA GLY A 333 -7.84 17.74 1.30
C GLY A 333 -7.99 19.11 1.99
N SER A 334 -8.18 19.10 3.32
CA SER A 334 -8.29 20.32 4.12
C SER A 334 -6.93 20.97 4.42
N ARG A 335 -5.83 20.23 4.24
CA ARG A 335 -4.45 20.67 4.45
C ARG A 335 -3.48 20.02 3.45
N PRO A 336 -2.32 20.64 3.15
CA PRO A 336 -1.33 20.05 2.28
C PRO A 336 -0.88 18.66 2.76
N GLY A 337 -0.84 17.69 1.86
CA GLY A 337 -0.44 16.31 2.15
C GLY A 337 -1.52 15.44 2.80
N GLU A 338 -2.75 15.94 3.00
CA GLU A 338 -3.87 15.10 3.40
C GLU A 338 -4.24 14.13 2.28
N THR A 339 -3.94 12.84 2.45
CA THR A 339 -4.23 11.80 1.47
C THR A 339 -5.50 11.06 1.87
N ASN A 340 -6.49 11.02 0.98
CA ASN A 340 -7.77 10.37 1.18
C ASN A 340 -8.01 9.27 0.15
N ILE A 341 -8.90 8.33 0.49
CA ILE A 341 -9.28 7.22 -0.38
C ILE A 341 -10.49 7.63 -1.23
N PHE A 342 -10.43 7.30 -2.51
CA PHE A 342 -11.48 7.55 -3.50
C PHE A 342 -11.82 6.24 -4.20
N ILE A 343 -13.10 6.09 -4.52
CA ILE A 343 -13.60 5.04 -5.41
C ILE A 343 -14.37 5.69 -6.55
N CYS A 344 -14.22 5.19 -7.77
CA CYS A 344 -14.95 5.66 -8.92
C CYS A 344 -15.40 4.50 -9.81
N ASP A 345 -16.37 4.78 -10.68
CA ASP A 345 -16.70 3.91 -11.79
C ASP A 345 -15.66 4.11 -12.90
N TRP A 346 -15.11 3.01 -13.38
CA TRP A 346 -14.18 3.00 -14.50
C TRP A 346 -14.94 2.99 -15.83
N VAL A 347 -14.53 3.86 -16.74
CA VAL A 347 -15.07 3.96 -18.11
C VAL A 347 -13.94 3.62 -19.08
N GLU A 348 -14.16 2.70 -20.02
CA GLU A 348 -13.17 2.32 -21.06
C GLU A 348 -13.01 3.37 -22.16
#